data_AF-A0A956U1X8-F1
#
_entry.id   AF-A0A956U1X8-F1
#
_cell.length_a   1.000
_cell.length_b   1.000
_cell.length_c   1.000
_cell.angle_alpha   90.00
_cell.angle_beta   90.00
_cell.angle_gamma   90.00
#
_symmetry.space_group_name_H-M   'P 1'
#
loop_
_entity.id
_entity.type
_entity.pdbx_description
1 polymer ?
#
loop_
_entity_poly.entity_id
_entity_poly.type
_entity_poly.pdbx_seq_one_letter_code
_entity_poly.pdbx_strand_id
1 'polypeptide(L)'
;TYHLTGGEVKTFEYEFDSPSGGMKLTGEKAEGGYRIKTDSVSGESELFFKTASSPIPAALIPEWLSSRDLKAGAEYKVPVMDPLTIVTGGDENALQTVHRVKSREKVEIPGLGRYDAWKIVSDISGMEMTSWLTDSGLVVKQEMPPGLTAYKDAEGGSAGGLEIFDITNLTSIPSNVRLDDPRGTTYLKAEISGLPPEDGFNLSDGYRQFANGDTIEIKAEGADGSGSYETPYKGGLREYMAPGPLVDSSAPEITAAAAEITGNEKDAAKAAALINDWVFRNIKKEGTASVPNALDVLKTRAGDCNEHSALYAALARAAGIPTKTVSGTIYIDGRFYYHAWNEVYIGKWVAVDSAFGQMPADATHIKLIEGNLSDTSRIMKAVGKINLSILEAS
;
A
#
# COMPACT_ATOMS: atom_id res chain seq x y z
N THR A 1 14.27 -17.04 2.69
CA THR A 1 14.48 -18.38 3.30
C THR A 1 13.90 -18.44 4.70
N TYR A 2 13.31 -19.57 5.08
CA TYR A 2 12.79 -19.82 6.43
C TYR A 2 13.49 -21.03 7.05
N HIS A 3 13.83 -20.94 8.33
CA HIS A 3 14.26 -22.08 9.13
C HIS A 3 13.16 -22.44 10.12
N LEU A 4 12.72 -23.70 10.05
CA LEU A 4 11.56 -24.18 10.79
C LEU A 4 11.97 -25.23 11.83
N THR A 5 11.24 -25.30 12.94
CA THR A 5 11.33 -26.41 13.89
C THR A 5 9.93 -26.77 14.36
N GLY A 6 9.49 -28.01 14.09
CA GLY A 6 8.13 -28.45 14.40
C GLY A 6 7.04 -27.66 13.66
N GLY A 7 7.33 -27.15 12.45
CA GLY A 7 6.42 -26.33 11.65
C GLY A 7 6.39 -24.85 12.03
N GLU A 8 7.10 -24.43 13.09
CA GLU A 8 7.21 -23.03 13.48
C GLU A 8 8.42 -22.35 12.86
N VAL A 9 8.26 -21.10 12.43
CA VAL A 9 9.38 -20.24 12.01
C VAL A 9 10.25 -19.93 13.23
N LYS A 10 11.53 -20.33 13.18
CA LYS A 10 12.53 -19.98 14.20
C LYS A 10 13.38 -18.82 13.75
N THR A 11 13.81 -18.86 12.50
CA THR A 11 14.44 -17.71 11.86
C THR A 11 13.97 -17.57 10.43
N PHE A 12 14.08 -16.37 9.89
CA PHE A 12 13.88 -16.11 8.49
C PHE A 12 14.89 -15.10 7.98
N GLU A 13 15.12 -15.16 6.69
CA GLU A 13 15.90 -14.19 5.94
C GLU A 13 15.12 -13.86 4.67
N TYR A 14 14.96 -12.59 4.36
CA TYR A 14 14.31 -12.12 3.15
C TYR A 14 15.19 -11.05 2.53
N GLU A 15 15.57 -11.23 1.28
CA GLU A 15 16.38 -10.26 0.55
C GLU A 15 15.55 -9.71 -0.61
N PHE A 16 15.64 -8.41 -0.78
CA PHE A 16 15.06 -7.68 -1.88
C PHE A 16 16.17 -6.91 -2.59
N ASP A 17 16.36 -7.16 -3.88
CA ASP A 17 17.32 -6.40 -4.70
C ASP A 17 16.57 -5.48 -5.67
N SER A 18 16.90 -4.18 -5.62
CA SER A 18 16.39 -3.20 -6.59
C SER A 18 17.55 -2.41 -7.21
N PRO A 19 17.38 -1.85 -8.42
CA PRO A 19 18.39 -0.98 -9.04
C PRO A 19 18.80 0.23 -8.19
N SER A 20 17.88 0.68 -7.31
CA SER A 20 18.08 1.81 -6.39
C SER A 20 18.71 1.42 -5.05
N GLY A 21 18.82 0.13 -4.74
CA GLY A 21 19.33 -0.36 -3.45
C GLY A 21 18.62 -1.62 -2.97
N GLY A 22 19.35 -2.52 -2.31
CA GLY A 22 18.78 -3.73 -1.72
C GLY A 22 18.33 -3.51 -0.27
N MET A 23 17.44 -4.39 0.19
CA MET A 23 17.03 -4.50 1.59
C MET A 23 17.12 -5.97 2.02
N LYS A 24 17.74 -6.21 3.18
CA LYS A 24 17.78 -7.52 3.81
C LYS A 24 17.01 -7.47 5.12
N LEU A 25 16.06 -8.39 5.29
CA LEU A 25 15.33 -8.61 6.52
C LEU A 25 15.80 -9.91 7.15
N THR A 26 16.18 -9.87 8.42
CA THR A 26 16.46 -11.08 9.20
C THR A 26 15.57 -11.11 10.43
N GLY A 27 14.97 -12.26 10.71
CA GLY A 27 14.07 -12.43 11.85
C GLY A 27 14.48 -13.60 12.71
N GLU A 28 14.36 -13.44 14.02
CA GLU A 28 14.59 -14.49 15.01
C GLU A 28 13.42 -14.56 15.99
N LYS A 29 12.95 -15.78 16.27
CA LYS A 29 11.88 -16.03 17.24
C LYS A 29 12.40 -15.72 18.65
N ALA A 30 11.62 -14.91 19.37
CA ALA A 30 11.89 -14.51 20.74
C ALA A 30 10.65 -14.78 21.61
N GLU A 31 10.78 -14.60 22.92
CA GLU A 31 9.63 -14.75 23.83
C GLU A 31 8.54 -13.71 23.48
N GLY A 32 7.34 -14.18 23.14
CA GLY A 32 6.19 -13.34 22.81
C GLY A 32 6.21 -12.72 21.41
N GLY A 33 7.11 -13.13 20.51
CA GLY A 33 7.14 -12.60 19.15
C GLY A 33 8.41 -12.89 18.34
N TYR A 34 8.75 -11.96 17.45
CA TYR A 34 9.94 -12.02 16.60
C TYR A 34 10.73 -10.71 16.69
N ARG A 35 12.06 -10.82 16.82
CA ARG A 35 12.97 -9.70 16.64
C ARG A 35 13.37 -9.67 15.17
N ILE A 36 13.14 -8.55 14.51
CA ILE A 36 13.36 -8.40 13.06
C ILE A 36 14.33 -7.25 12.85
N LYS A 37 15.41 -7.53 12.14
CA LYS A 37 16.40 -6.56 11.69
C LYS A 37 16.21 -6.28 10.21
N THR A 38 16.38 -5.02 9.84
CA THR A 38 16.35 -4.53 8.47
C THR A 38 17.67 -3.86 8.18
N ASP A 39 18.39 -4.38 7.21
CA ASP A 39 19.60 -3.78 6.65
C ASP A 39 19.25 -3.18 5.30
N SER A 40 19.35 -1.87 5.17
CA SER A 40 19.09 -1.15 3.92
C SER A 40 20.18 -0.13 3.63
N VAL A 41 20.03 0.61 2.53
CA VAL A 41 20.96 1.70 2.16
C VAL A 41 21.05 2.80 3.20
N SER A 42 20.04 2.96 4.06
CA SER A 42 20.07 3.93 5.15
C SER A 42 20.75 3.46 6.42
N GLY A 43 21.02 2.16 6.55
CA GLY A 43 21.65 1.55 7.72
C GLY A 43 20.85 0.39 8.27
N GLU A 44 21.18 -0.03 9.48
CA GLU A 44 20.48 -1.10 10.19
C GLU A 44 19.37 -0.52 11.07
N SER A 45 18.22 -1.18 11.10
CA SER A 45 17.15 -0.92 12.07
C SER A 45 16.61 -2.22 12.65
N GLU A 46 16.00 -2.15 13.83
CA GLU A 46 15.44 -3.31 14.51
C GLU A 46 14.05 -3.00 15.05
N LEU A 47 13.14 -3.97 14.90
CA LEU A 47 11.81 -3.92 15.49
C LEU A 47 11.47 -5.24 16.19
N PHE A 48 10.58 -5.15 17.18
CA PHE A 48 10.01 -6.32 17.83
C PHE A 48 8.55 -6.49 17.44
N PHE A 49 8.26 -7.57 16.71
CA PHE A 49 6.90 -7.92 16.31
C PHE A 49 6.26 -8.84 17.34
N LYS A 50 5.29 -8.31 18.07
CA LYS A 50 4.54 -9.06 19.08
C LYS A 50 3.43 -9.89 18.43
N THR A 51 3.39 -11.18 18.72
CA THR A 51 2.35 -12.09 18.24
C THR A 51 2.11 -13.21 19.24
N ALA A 52 0.85 -13.58 19.44
CA ALA A 52 0.47 -14.72 20.26
C ALA A 52 0.41 -16.03 19.45
N SER A 53 0.32 -15.92 18.12
CA SER A 53 0.26 -17.04 17.19
C SER A 53 1.65 -17.44 16.66
N SER A 54 1.71 -18.63 16.06
CA SER A 54 2.89 -19.13 15.34
C SER A 54 2.61 -19.02 13.84
N PRO A 55 2.90 -17.86 13.20
CA PRO A 55 2.72 -17.69 11.77
C PRO A 55 3.59 -18.68 10.98
N ILE A 56 3.07 -19.18 9.86
CA ILE A 56 3.77 -20.13 8.97
C ILE A 56 4.13 -19.46 7.63
N PRO A 57 5.17 -19.91 6.93
CA PRO A 57 5.45 -19.43 5.57
C PRO A 57 4.26 -19.68 4.65
N ALA A 58 3.90 -18.71 3.81
CA ALA A 58 2.78 -18.81 2.87
C ALA A 58 2.87 -20.05 1.95
N ALA A 59 4.09 -20.39 1.54
CA ALA A 59 4.37 -21.56 0.70
C ALA A 59 3.98 -22.90 1.34
N LEU A 60 3.83 -22.96 2.68
CA LEU A 60 3.39 -24.17 3.38
C LEU A 60 1.88 -24.27 3.55
N ILE A 61 1.11 -23.26 3.16
CA ILE A 61 -0.35 -23.27 3.27
C ILE A 61 -0.98 -24.47 2.53
N PRO A 62 -0.59 -24.81 1.28
CA PRO A 62 -1.17 -25.96 0.59
C PRO A 62 -0.94 -27.28 1.32
N GLU A 63 0.29 -27.52 1.78
CA GLU A 63 0.64 -28.71 2.56
C GLU A 63 -0.13 -28.72 3.88
N TRP A 64 -0.16 -27.59 4.59
CA TRP A 64 -0.93 -27.40 5.80
C TRP A 64 -2.40 -27.75 5.55
N LEU A 65 -3.08 -27.14 4.57
CA LEU A 65 -4.49 -27.44 4.27
C LEU A 65 -4.73 -28.91 3.94
N SER A 66 -3.88 -29.51 3.09
CA SER A 66 -4.03 -30.91 2.66
C SER A 66 -3.83 -31.93 3.78
N SER A 67 -3.11 -31.57 4.84
CA SER A 67 -2.95 -32.44 6.00
C SER A 67 -4.17 -32.46 6.92
N ARG A 68 -5.24 -31.69 6.61
CA ARG A 68 -6.51 -31.70 7.32
C ARG A 68 -7.53 -32.58 6.60
N ASP A 69 -8.51 -33.07 7.34
CA ASP A 69 -9.74 -33.66 6.78
C ASP A 69 -10.63 -32.55 6.21
N LEU A 70 -10.31 -32.08 4.99
CA LEU A 70 -11.03 -30.99 4.33
C LEU A 70 -12.49 -31.37 4.04
N LYS A 71 -13.41 -30.46 4.34
CA LYS A 71 -14.85 -30.63 4.08
C LYS A 71 -15.41 -29.39 3.42
N ALA A 72 -16.35 -29.58 2.49
CA ALA A 72 -17.09 -28.46 1.91
C ALA A 72 -17.77 -27.64 3.01
N GLY A 73 -17.61 -26.31 2.93
CA GLY A 73 -18.08 -25.36 3.94
C GLY A 73 -17.10 -25.10 5.09
N ALA A 74 -15.99 -25.83 5.20
CA ALA A 74 -14.98 -25.56 6.22
C ALA A 74 -14.26 -24.22 5.98
N GLU A 75 -13.95 -23.52 7.07
CA GLU A 75 -13.15 -22.30 7.08
C GLU A 75 -11.94 -22.48 7.99
N TYR A 76 -10.76 -22.08 7.52
CA TYR A 76 -9.52 -22.12 8.26
C TYR A 76 -8.90 -20.72 8.29
N LYS A 77 -8.53 -20.25 9.48
CA LYS A 77 -7.77 -19.02 9.67
C LYS A 77 -6.32 -19.38 9.94
N VAL A 78 -5.42 -18.85 9.12
CA VAL A 78 -4.00 -19.21 9.16
C VAL A 78 -3.16 -17.94 9.24
N PRO A 79 -2.42 -17.72 10.34
CA PRO A 79 -1.44 -16.64 10.41
C PRO A 79 -0.28 -16.95 9.47
N VAL A 80 0.08 -16.01 8.62
CA VAL A 80 1.15 -16.14 7.64
C VAL A 80 2.35 -15.28 8.03
N MET A 81 3.55 -15.84 7.92
CA MET A 81 4.79 -15.10 8.14
C MET A 81 5.11 -14.29 6.89
N ASP A 82 4.70 -13.02 6.91
CA ASP A 82 5.03 -12.03 5.89
C ASP A 82 5.89 -10.91 6.50
N PRO A 83 7.24 -11.00 6.36
CA PRO A 83 8.14 -9.99 6.89
C PRO A 83 7.87 -8.58 6.35
N LEU A 84 7.40 -8.46 5.11
CA LEU A 84 7.17 -7.16 4.48
C LEU A 84 5.96 -6.45 5.12
N THR A 85 4.86 -7.16 5.31
CA THR A 85 3.70 -6.65 6.04
C THR A 85 4.08 -6.21 7.46
N ILE A 86 4.96 -6.96 8.13
CA ILE A 86 5.40 -6.62 9.49
C ILE A 86 6.23 -5.32 9.51
N VAL A 87 7.26 -5.19 8.66
CA VAL A 87 8.16 -4.00 8.68
C VAL A 87 7.47 -2.74 8.17
N THR A 88 6.40 -2.87 7.41
CA THR A 88 5.57 -1.74 6.99
C THR A 88 4.59 -1.29 8.08
N GLY A 89 4.45 -2.02 9.20
CA GLY A 89 3.63 -1.65 10.34
C GLY A 89 2.34 -2.47 10.52
N GLY A 90 2.22 -3.61 9.82
CA GLY A 90 1.13 -4.56 10.01
C GLY A 90 1.15 -5.20 11.41
N ASP A 91 -0.03 -5.40 11.98
CA ASP A 91 -0.22 -6.11 13.24
C ASP A 91 -0.48 -7.61 13.03
N GLU A 92 -0.75 -8.35 14.11
CA GLU A 92 -1.07 -9.78 14.02
C GLU A 92 -2.34 -10.08 13.22
N ASN A 93 -3.28 -9.13 13.12
CA ASN A 93 -4.48 -9.29 12.30
C ASN A 93 -4.16 -9.14 10.82
N ALA A 94 -3.23 -8.26 10.45
CA ALA A 94 -2.76 -8.09 9.08
C ALA A 94 -2.09 -9.36 8.51
N LEU A 95 -1.61 -10.26 9.38
CA LEU A 95 -1.04 -11.56 8.98
C LEU A 95 -2.07 -12.67 8.82
N GLN A 96 -3.33 -12.45 9.19
CA GLN A 96 -4.35 -13.50 9.12
C GLN A 96 -4.83 -13.69 7.68
N THR A 97 -4.78 -14.94 7.22
CA THR A 97 -5.40 -15.36 5.96
C THR A 97 -6.57 -16.29 6.25
N VAL A 98 -7.58 -16.26 5.39
CA VAL A 98 -8.81 -17.07 5.56
C VAL A 98 -9.02 -17.96 4.36
N HIS A 99 -9.05 -19.28 4.57
CA HIS A 99 -9.23 -20.28 3.52
C HIS A 99 -10.58 -20.98 3.67
N ARG A 100 -11.44 -20.82 2.67
CA ARG A 100 -12.81 -21.36 2.66
C ARG A 100 -12.91 -22.48 1.64
N VAL A 101 -13.13 -23.70 2.12
CA VAL A 101 -13.32 -24.88 1.27
C VAL A 101 -14.73 -24.84 0.70
N LYS A 102 -14.87 -24.77 -0.62
CA LYS A 102 -16.18 -24.63 -1.29
C LYS A 102 -16.74 -25.98 -1.71
N SER A 103 -16.01 -26.68 -2.56
CA SER A 103 -16.48 -27.86 -3.28
C SER A 103 -15.31 -28.77 -3.64
N ARG A 104 -15.61 -30.02 -3.95
CA ARG A 104 -14.68 -30.96 -4.58
C ARG A 104 -15.04 -31.06 -6.06
N GLU A 105 -14.06 -30.84 -6.92
CA GLU A 105 -14.27 -30.64 -8.36
C GLU A 105 -13.25 -31.45 -9.17
N LYS A 106 -13.73 -32.00 -10.30
CA LYS A 106 -12.84 -32.56 -11.32
C LYS A 106 -12.44 -31.44 -12.28
N VAL A 107 -11.15 -31.12 -12.31
CA VAL A 107 -10.60 -30.02 -13.11
C VAL A 107 -9.70 -30.58 -14.19
N GLU A 108 -9.84 -30.08 -15.42
CA GLU A 108 -8.98 -30.42 -16.55
C GLU A 108 -7.83 -29.41 -16.64
N ILE A 109 -6.60 -29.92 -16.59
CA ILE A 109 -5.37 -29.13 -16.63
C ILE A 109 -4.72 -29.31 -18.01
N PRO A 110 -4.49 -28.21 -18.76
CA PRO A 110 -3.87 -28.27 -20.07
C PRO A 110 -2.56 -29.06 -20.04
N GLY A 111 -2.45 -30.11 -20.86
CA GLY A 111 -1.25 -30.95 -20.95
C GLY A 111 -1.02 -31.96 -19.81
N LEU A 112 -1.76 -31.88 -18.70
CA LEU A 112 -1.59 -32.76 -17.53
C LEU A 112 -2.82 -33.65 -17.22
N GLY A 113 -3.94 -33.41 -17.89
CA GLY A 113 -5.15 -34.24 -17.76
C GLY A 113 -6.05 -33.82 -16.61
N ARG A 114 -6.83 -34.76 -16.07
CA ARG A 114 -7.87 -34.46 -15.08
C ARG A 114 -7.41 -34.74 -13.66
N TYR A 115 -7.67 -33.79 -12.77
CA TYR A 115 -7.39 -33.87 -11.34
C TYR A 115 -8.69 -33.78 -10.54
N ASP A 116 -8.75 -34.49 -9.42
CA ASP A 116 -9.77 -34.30 -8.39
C ASP A 116 -9.19 -33.39 -7.31
N ALA A 117 -9.83 -32.25 -7.08
CA ALA A 117 -9.27 -31.19 -6.24
C ALA A 117 -10.34 -30.43 -5.46
N TRP A 118 -9.96 -29.93 -4.29
CA TRP A 118 -10.74 -29.01 -3.50
C TRP A 118 -10.64 -27.60 -4.07
N LYS A 119 -11.80 -27.01 -4.39
CA LYS A 119 -11.91 -25.59 -4.68
C LYS A 119 -11.87 -24.82 -3.36
N ILE A 120 -10.83 -24.03 -3.16
CA ILE A 120 -10.58 -23.25 -1.96
C ILE A 120 -10.54 -21.77 -2.35
N VAL A 121 -11.37 -20.97 -1.72
CA VAL A 121 -11.36 -19.51 -1.86
C VAL A 121 -10.60 -18.95 -0.66
N SER A 122 -9.46 -18.32 -0.93
CA SER A 122 -8.56 -17.76 0.07
C SER A 122 -8.65 -16.25 0.05
N ASP A 123 -8.77 -15.64 1.22
CA ASP A 123 -8.58 -14.20 1.45
C ASP A 123 -7.18 -14.01 2.01
N ILE A 124 -6.31 -13.38 1.23
CA ILE A 124 -4.92 -13.11 1.56
C ILE A 124 -4.71 -11.61 1.48
N SER A 125 -4.56 -10.96 2.64
CA SER A 125 -4.42 -9.51 2.74
C SER A 125 -5.51 -8.74 1.98
N GLY A 126 -6.74 -9.28 1.98
CA GLY A 126 -7.88 -8.70 1.30
C GLY A 126 -8.07 -9.11 -0.17
N MET A 127 -7.08 -9.74 -0.78
CA MET A 127 -7.20 -10.29 -2.13
C MET A 127 -7.87 -11.66 -2.07
N GLU A 128 -8.99 -11.81 -2.77
CA GLU A 128 -9.61 -13.11 -2.96
C GLU A 128 -8.89 -13.88 -4.07
N MET A 129 -8.38 -15.06 -3.75
CA MET A 129 -7.77 -15.98 -4.70
C MET A 129 -8.48 -17.33 -4.63
N THR A 130 -8.85 -17.88 -5.78
CA THR A 130 -9.39 -19.24 -5.85
C THR A 130 -8.30 -20.21 -6.25
N SER A 131 -8.17 -21.33 -5.55
CA SER A 131 -7.18 -22.38 -5.83
C SER A 131 -7.84 -23.75 -5.86
N TRP A 132 -7.33 -24.64 -6.69
CA TRP A 132 -7.72 -26.05 -6.73
C TRP A 132 -6.59 -26.90 -6.16
N LEU A 133 -6.80 -27.45 -4.96
CA LEU A 133 -5.83 -28.18 -4.15
C LEU A 133 -6.16 -29.68 -4.14
N THR A 134 -5.23 -30.53 -4.55
CA THR A 134 -5.40 -32.00 -4.45
C THR A 134 -5.20 -32.49 -3.01
N ASP A 135 -5.65 -33.71 -2.73
CA ASP A 135 -5.41 -34.38 -1.43
C ASP A 135 -3.90 -34.58 -1.13
N SER A 136 -3.02 -34.47 -2.13
CA SER A 136 -1.57 -34.56 -1.97
C SER A 136 -0.89 -33.20 -1.68
N GLY A 137 -1.66 -32.12 -1.51
CA GLY A 137 -1.11 -30.78 -1.30
C GLY A 137 -0.70 -30.05 -2.59
N LEU A 138 -1.06 -30.58 -3.76
CA LEU A 138 -0.71 -29.97 -5.04
C LEU A 138 -1.75 -28.93 -5.45
N VAL A 139 -1.33 -27.68 -5.64
CA VAL A 139 -2.18 -26.68 -6.30
C VAL A 139 -2.06 -26.87 -7.82
N VAL A 140 -3.18 -27.20 -8.47
CA VAL A 140 -3.21 -27.52 -9.91
C VAL A 140 -3.72 -26.38 -10.78
N LYS A 141 -4.51 -25.48 -10.20
CA LYS A 141 -5.08 -24.29 -10.84
C LYS A 141 -5.25 -23.18 -9.82
N GLN A 142 -5.03 -21.93 -10.22
CA GLN A 142 -5.31 -20.73 -9.45
C GLN A 142 -6.00 -19.68 -10.32
N GLU A 143 -6.92 -18.92 -9.72
CA GLU A 143 -7.59 -17.78 -10.33
C GLU A 143 -7.44 -16.56 -9.41
N MET A 144 -7.02 -15.44 -9.99
CA MET A 144 -6.80 -14.15 -9.32
C MET A 144 -7.61 -13.06 -10.05
N PRO A 145 -8.22 -12.11 -9.33
CA PRO A 145 -8.81 -10.92 -9.95
C PRO A 145 -7.75 -10.08 -10.69
N PRO A 146 -8.08 -9.44 -11.84
CA PRO A 146 -9.36 -9.47 -12.56
C PRO A 146 -9.40 -10.55 -13.66
N GLY A 147 -9.38 -11.84 -13.28
CA GLY A 147 -9.58 -12.97 -14.21
C GLY A 147 -8.30 -13.65 -14.70
N LEU A 148 -7.17 -13.36 -14.07
CA LEU A 148 -5.90 -14.07 -14.31
C LEU A 148 -6.03 -15.51 -13.83
N THR A 149 -5.75 -16.46 -14.72
CA THR A 149 -5.78 -17.89 -14.40
C THR A 149 -4.39 -18.48 -14.62
N ALA A 150 -3.84 -19.10 -13.58
CA ALA A 150 -2.61 -19.86 -13.63
C ALA A 150 -2.92 -21.36 -13.52
N TYR A 151 -2.23 -22.17 -14.32
CA TYR A 151 -2.27 -23.63 -14.24
C TYR A 151 -0.90 -24.13 -13.82
N LYS A 152 -0.87 -25.27 -13.13
CA LYS A 152 0.39 -25.95 -12.90
C LYS A 152 1.02 -26.36 -14.23
N ASP A 153 2.27 -25.98 -14.44
CA ASP A 153 3.06 -26.43 -15.58
C ASP A 153 3.67 -27.83 -15.33
N ALA A 154 4.20 -28.44 -16.38
CA ALA A 154 4.85 -29.75 -16.32
C ALA A 154 6.22 -29.73 -15.60
N GLU A 155 6.81 -28.55 -15.40
CA GLU A 155 8.12 -28.36 -14.77
C GLU A 155 8.04 -28.02 -13.27
N GLY A 156 6.83 -27.80 -12.74
CA GLY A 156 6.54 -27.70 -11.32
C GLY A 156 6.41 -26.28 -10.74
N GLY A 157 6.51 -25.22 -11.55
CA GLY A 157 6.46 -23.82 -11.11
C GLY A 157 5.04 -23.30 -10.84
N SER A 158 4.89 -22.44 -9.82
CA SER A 158 3.74 -21.55 -9.67
C SER A 158 4.22 -20.11 -9.90
N ALA A 159 3.58 -19.38 -10.79
CA ALA A 159 3.97 -18.03 -11.15
C ALA A 159 3.77 -17.03 -10.00
N GLY A 160 4.87 -16.37 -9.62
CA GLY A 160 4.95 -14.91 -9.40
C GLY A 160 4.32 -14.35 -8.14
N GLY A 161 5.15 -13.90 -7.20
CA GLY A 161 4.75 -12.85 -6.25
C GLY A 161 4.39 -11.57 -7.02
N LEU A 162 3.33 -10.89 -6.61
CA LEU A 162 2.94 -9.60 -7.16
C LEU A 162 4.07 -8.57 -6.90
N GLU A 163 4.71 -8.11 -7.96
CA GLU A 163 5.61 -6.95 -7.89
C GLU A 163 4.79 -5.66 -7.70
N ILE A 164 5.38 -4.63 -7.07
CA ILE A 164 4.72 -3.35 -6.76
C ILE A 164 4.19 -2.64 -8.03
N PHE A 165 4.88 -2.79 -9.16
CA PHE A 165 4.42 -2.26 -10.46
C PHE A 165 3.18 -2.97 -11.02
N ASP A 166 2.91 -4.20 -10.60
CA ASP A 166 1.74 -4.94 -11.04
C ASP A 166 0.48 -4.40 -10.34
N ILE A 167 0.61 -3.92 -9.09
CA ILE A 167 -0.50 -3.33 -8.33
C ILE A 167 -1.11 -2.13 -9.06
N THR A 168 -0.31 -1.22 -9.63
CA THR A 168 -0.83 -0.05 -10.36
C THR A 168 -1.67 -0.47 -11.57
N ASN A 169 -1.23 -1.47 -12.33
CA ASN A 169 -2.00 -1.96 -13.47
C ASN A 169 -3.24 -2.76 -13.03
N LEU A 170 -3.08 -3.59 -12.00
CA LEU A 170 -4.13 -4.41 -11.41
C LEU A 170 -5.28 -3.57 -10.82
N THR A 171 -4.95 -2.41 -10.24
CA THR A 171 -5.89 -1.47 -9.63
C THR A 171 -6.54 -0.51 -10.63
N SER A 172 -6.22 -0.60 -11.93
CA SER A 172 -6.70 0.38 -12.90
C SER A 172 -8.22 0.30 -13.13
N ILE A 173 -8.90 1.43 -13.03
CA ILE A 173 -10.35 1.58 -13.23
C ILE A 173 -10.57 2.37 -14.53
N PRO A 174 -11.32 1.84 -15.51
CA PRO A 174 -11.60 2.60 -16.73
C PRO A 174 -12.45 3.84 -16.43
N SER A 175 -12.14 4.96 -17.09
CA SER A 175 -13.01 6.13 -17.08
C SER A 175 -14.02 6.06 -18.23
N ASN A 176 -15.23 6.57 -18.00
CA ASN A 176 -16.28 6.73 -19.01
C ASN A 176 -16.05 7.94 -19.93
N VAL A 177 -15.14 8.87 -19.57
CA VAL A 177 -14.82 10.06 -20.35
C VAL A 177 -13.30 10.24 -20.47
N ARG A 178 -12.87 10.98 -21.50
CA ARG A 178 -11.49 11.46 -21.60
C ARG A 178 -11.42 12.91 -21.14
N LEU A 179 -10.63 13.20 -20.11
CA LEU A 179 -10.30 14.56 -19.68
C LEU A 179 -9.11 15.07 -20.49
N ASP A 180 -9.26 16.26 -21.10
CA ASP A 180 -8.22 16.88 -21.92
C ASP A 180 -7.11 17.53 -21.08
N ASP A 181 -7.47 18.16 -19.96
CA ASP A 181 -6.53 18.72 -18.99
C ASP A 181 -6.82 18.22 -17.56
N PRO A 182 -6.50 16.95 -17.25
CA PRO A 182 -6.77 16.39 -15.93
C PRO A 182 -5.98 17.06 -14.80
N ARG A 183 -4.85 17.70 -15.10
CA ARG A 183 -3.99 18.37 -14.09
C ARG A 183 -4.47 19.79 -13.78
N GLY A 184 -5.24 20.40 -14.69
CA GLY A 184 -5.94 21.67 -14.47
C GLY A 184 -7.31 21.55 -13.82
N THR A 185 -7.88 20.34 -13.73
CA THR A 185 -9.21 20.11 -13.16
C THR A 185 -9.30 20.57 -11.69
N THR A 186 -10.22 21.49 -11.41
CA THR A 186 -10.46 22.02 -10.07
C THR A 186 -11.73 21.48 -9.43
N TYR A 187 -12.63 20.91 -10.22
CA TYR A 187 -13.84 20.25 -9.75
C TYR A 187 -14.05 18.93 -10.46
N LEU A 188 -14.41 17.89 -9.70
CA LEU A 188 -14.84 16.60 -10.23
C LEU A 188 -16.07 16.12 -9.48
N LYS A 189 -17.07 15.66 -10.22
CA LYS A 189 -18.22 14.93 -9.69
C LYS A 189 -18.27 13.57 -10.35
N ALA A 190 -18.40 12.52 -9.55
CA ALA A 190 -18.42 11.15 -10.05
C ALA A 190 -19.36 10.27 -9.23
N GLU A 191 -19.87 9.21 -9.83
CA GLU A 191 -20.43 8.05 -9.13
C GLU A 191 -19.33 7.03 -8.88
N ILE A 192 -19.23 6.52 -7.66
CA ILE A 192 -18.27 5.52 -7.24
C ILE A 192 -18.98 4.40 -6.46
N SER A 193 -18.67 3.15 -6.78
CA SER A 193 -19.23 1.97 -6.12
C SER A 193 -18.18 0.85 -6.00
N GLY A 194 -18.49 -0.21 -5.25
CA GLY A 194 -17.56 -1.32 -5.02
C GLY A 194 -16.58 -1.09 -3.86
N LEU A 195 -16.89 -0.14 -2.99
CA LEU A 195 -16.10 0.24 -1.81
C LEU A 195 -16.96 0.07 -0.54
N PRO A 196 -16.97 -1.12 0.07
CA PRO A 196 -17.80 -1.38 1.25
C PRO A 196 -17.29 -0.57 2.46
N PRO A 197 -18.14 0.18 3.20
CA PRO A 197 -17.69 0.96 4.36
C PRO A 197 -17.00 0.10 5.45
N GLU A 198 -17.38 -1.17 5.58
CA GLU A 198 -16.78 -2.13 6.51
C GLU A 198 -15.29 -2.41 6.25
N ASP A 199 -14.79 -2.10 5.04
CA ASP A 199 -13.37 -2.21 4.69
C ASP A 199 -12.56 -0.96 5.04
N GLY A 200 -13.18 0.04 5.65
CA GLY A 200 -12.53 1.24 6.18
C GLY A 200 -12.24 2.31 5.13
N PHE A 201 -12.92 2.27 3.98
CA PHE A 201 -12.88 3.34 2.98
C PHE A 201 -13.60 4.58 3.52
N ASN A 202 -12.95 5.74 3.37
CA ASN A 202 -13.53 7.02 3.73
C ASN A 202 -13.56 7.96 2.51
N LEU A 203 -14.75 8.09 1.92
CA LEU A 203 -14.98 8.91 0.74
C LEU A 203 -15.37 10.36 1.07
N SER A 204 -15.38 10.77 2.34
CA SER A 204 -15.72 12.13 2.73
C SER A 204 -14.73 12.65 3.79
N ASP A 205 -14.11 13.79 3.50
CA ASP A 205 -13.14 14.42 4.40
C ASP A 205 -13.64 15.73 5.00
N GLY A 206 -14.75 16.25 4.48
CA GLY A 206 -15.43 17.43 4.98
C GLY A 206 -14.79 18.76 4.56
N TYR A 207 -13.77 18.75 3.70
CA TYR A 207 -13.14 19.98 3.19
C TYR A 207 -12.89 19.97 1.67
N ARG A 208 -12.43 18.85 1.11
CA ARG A 208 -12.07 18.70 -0.32
C ARG A 208 -13.00 17.71 -1.01
N GLN A 209 -13.25 16.55 -0.39
CA GLN A 209 -14.07 15.48 -0.93
C GLN A 209 -15.33 15.28 -0.07
N PHE A 210 -16.48 15.28 -0.73
CA PHE A 210 -17.79 15.11 -0.11
C PHE A 210 -18.52 13.94 -0.76
N ALA A 211 -19.02 13.01 0.05
CA ALA A 211 -19.82 11.88 -0.42
C ALA A 211 -21.30 12.05 -0.04
N ASN A 212 -22.20 11.68 -0.96
CA ASN A 212 -23.64 11.57 -0.75
C ASN A 212 -24.19 10.35 -1.49
N GLY A 213 -24.42 9.26 -0.76
CA GLY A 213 -24.64 7.94 -1.37
C GLY A 213 -23.43 7.52 -2.19
N ASP A 214 -23.66 7.09 -3.43
CA ASP A 214 -22.61 6.68 -4.36
C ASP A 214 -21.99 7.87 -5.13
N THR A 215 -22.48 9.10 -4.90
CA THR A 215 -21.92 10.30 -5.55
C THR A 215 -20.84 10.93 -4.69
N ILE A 216 -19.70 11.22 -5.30
CA ILE A 216 -18.61 12.01 -4.73
C ILE A 216 -18.43 13.32 -5.49
N GLU A 217 -18.13 14.37 -4.74
CA GLU A 217 -17.72 15.68 -5.27
C GLU A 217 -16.36 16.05 -4.68
N ILE A 218 -15.40 16.33 -5.55
CA ILE A 218 -14.04 16.77 -5.21
C ILE A 218 -13.88 18.21 -5.66
N LYS A 219 -13.44 19.08 -4.76
CA LYS A 219 -13.12 20.48 -5.02
C LYS A 219 -11.67 20.72 -4.64
N ALA A 220 -10.80 20.93 -5.64
CA ALA A 220 -9.42 21.31 -5.38
C ALA A 220 -9.39 22.61 -4.57
N GLU A 221 -8.51 22.68 -3.57
CA GLU A 221 -8.45 23.82 -2.67
C GLU A 221 -7.96 25.07 -3.40
N GLY A 222 -8.24 26.26 -2.85
CA GLY A 222 -7.55 27.47 -3.27
C GLY A 222 -6.11 27.50 -2.75
N ALA A 223 -5.14 27.75 -3.63
CA ALA A 223 -3.70 27.87 -3.32
C ALA A 223 -3.32 29.21 -2.66
N ASP A 224 -4.29 30.01 -2.21
CA ASP A 224 -4.12 31.41 -1.81
C ASP A 224 -3.35 31.59 -0.48
N GLY A 225 -2.98 30.51 0.21
CA GLY A 225 -2.23 30.56 1.47
C GLY A 225 -2.99 31.26 2.61
N SER A 226 -4.30 31.49 2.44
CA SER A 226 -5.13 32.17 3.42
C SER A 226 -5.20 31.34 4.71
N GLY A 227 -4.65 31.89 5.80
CA GLY A 227 -4.59 31.22 7.10
C GLY A 227 -3.30 30.44 7.41
N SER A 228 -2.25 30.58 6.61
CA SER A 228 -0.92 30.02 6.90
C SER A 228 -0.36 30.52 8.25
N TYR A 229 0.61 29.78 8.78
CA TYR A 229 1.20 30.00 10.10
C TYR A 229 2.72 29.87 10.06
N GLU A 230 3.40 30.39 11.09
CA GLU A 230 4.84 30.18 11.27
C GLU A 230 5.15 28.80 11.84
N THR A 231 6.00 28.04 11.17
CA THR A 231 6.46 26.72 11.63
C THR A 231 7.33 26.84 12.90
N PRO A 232 7.26 25.86 13.81
CA PRO A 232 6.41 24.67 13.79
C PRO A 232 4.96 24.96 14.22
N TYR A 233 4.01 24.15 13.75
CA TYR A 233 2.62 24.25 14.17
C TYR A 233 2.45 24.03 15.69
N LYS A 234 1.72 24.93 16.36
CA LYS A 234 1.55 24.92 17.82
C LYS A 234 0.18 24.41 18.29
N GLY A 235 -0.73 24.10 17.37
CA GLY A 235 -2.09 23.67 17.68
C GLY A 235 -2.23 22.17 17.95
N GLY A 236 -3.47 21.69 17.98
CA GLY A 236 -3.85 20.32 18.35
C GLY A 236 -3.70 19.28 17.23
N LEU A 237 -2.59 19.26 16.49
CA LEU A 237 -2.32 18.31 15.39
C LEU A 237 -0.96 17.61 15.53
N ARG A 238 -0.48 17.43 16.77
CA ARG A 238 0.84 16.84 17.04
C ARG A 238 1.01 15.41 16.51
N GLU A 239 -0.07 14.63 16.49
CA GLU A 239 -0.04 13.26 15.97
C GLU A 239 0.36 13.21 14.48
N TYR A 240 -0.05 14.19 13.69
CA TYR A 240 0.29 14.31 12.27
C TYR A 240 1.71 14.85 12.01
N MET A 241 2.47 15.16 13.08
CA MET A 241 3.89 15.52 13.02
C MET A 241 4.78 14.45 13.65
N ALA A 242 4.21 13.38 14.19
CA ALA A 242 4.96 12.30 14.81
C ALA A 242 5.69 11.44 13.74
N PRO A 243 6.87 10.90 14.07
CA PRO A 243 7.54 9.92 13.22
C PRO A 243 6.71 8.63 13.16
N GLY A 244 6.85 7.90 12.05
CA GLY A 244 6.28 6.56 11.86
C GLY A 244 7.29 5.61 11.21
N PRO A 245 7.01 4.29 11.16
CA PRO A 245 7.97 3.29 10.68
C PRO A 245 8.56 3.55 9.29
N LEU A 246 7.75 4.11 8.38
CA LEU A 246 8.14 4.43 6.99
C LEU A 246 8.43 5.93 6.79
N VAL A 247 8.13 6.74 7.80
CA VAL A 247 8.14 8.21 7.76
C VAL A 247 8.84 8.70 9.02
N ASP A 248 10.10 8.31 9.20
CA ASP A 248 10.89 8.74 10.36
C ASP A 248 11.32 10.21 10.20
N SER A 249 10.42 11.11 10.60
CA SER A 249 10.64 12.55 10.61
C SER A 249 11.62 13.01 11.69
N SER A 250 12.08 12.11 12.57
CA SER A 250 13.04 12.41 13.64
C SER A 250 14.48 12.07 13.26
N ALA A 251 14.69 11.35 12.17
CA ALA A 251 16.01 10.99 11.68
C ALA A 251 16.89 12.25 11.43
N PRO A 252 18.15 12.27 11.91
CA PRO A 252 19.05 13.41 11.72
C PRO A 252 19.21 13.84 10.26
N GLU A 253 19.27 12.90 9.31
CA GLU A 253 19.38 13.22 7.89
C GLU A 253 18.11 13.87 7.32
N ILE A 254 16.93 13.42 7.76
CA ILE A 254 15.64 14.00 7.35
C ILE A 254 15.49 15.41 7.92
N THR A 255 15.81 15.60 9.20
CA THR A 255 15.75 16.92 9.84
C THR A 255 16.75 17.90 9.22
N ALA A 256 17.97 17.45 8.89
CA ALA A 256 18.96 18.24 8.18
C ALA A 256 18.49 18.61 6.76
N ALA A 257 17.96 17.64 6.00
CA ALA A 257 17.44 17.89 4.66
C ALA A 257 16.24 18.86 4.68
N ALA A 258 15.31 18.72 5.62
CA ALA A 258 14.18 19.63 5.78
C ALA A 258 14.65 21.07 6.08
N ALA A 259 15.65 21.22 6.95
CA ALA A 259 16.24 22.52 7.27
C ALA A 259 16.98 23.13 6.07
N GLU A 260 17.68 22.32 5.27
CA GLU A 260 18.37 22.77 4.06
C GLU A 260 17.38 23.25 3.00
N ILE A 261 16.32 22.47 2.75
CA ILE A 261 15.29 22.77 1.75
C ILE A 261 14.49 24.03 2.12
N THR A 262 14.12 24.17 3.39
CA THR A 262 13.30 25.31 3.86
C THR A 262 14.14 26.56 4.16
N GLY A 263 15.43 26.40 4.49
CA GLY A 263 16.32 27.50 4.84
C GLY A 263 15.76 28.38 5.95
N ASN A 264 15.58 29.67 5.67
CA ASN A 264 15.01 30.63 6.60
C ASN A 264 13.49 30.82 6.45
N GLU A 265 12.83 30.10 5.55
CA GLU A 265 11.38 30.20 5.37
C GLU A 265 10.67 29.65 6.62
N LYS A 266 9.70 30.43 7.11
CA LYS A 266 8.90 30.09 8.31
C LYS A 266 7.43 29.97 7.99
N ASP A 267 6.95 30.53 6.89
CA ASP A 267 5.58 30.35 6.45
C ASP A 267 5.34 28.89 6.04
N ALA A 268 4.36 28.24 6.68
CA ALA A 268 4.07 26.82 6.47
C ALA A 268 3.68 26.50 5.03
N ALA A 269 2.89 27.35 4.36
CA ALA A 269 2.50 27.15 2.97
C ALA A 269 3.70 27.20 2.02
N LYS A 270 4.58 28.20 2.18
CA LYS A 270 5.81 28.30 1.38
C LYS A 270 6.80 27.17 1.67
N ALA A 271 6.99 26.81 2.94
CA ALA A 271 7.85 25.70 3.32
C ALA A 271 7.35 24.36 2.72
N ALA A 272 6.04 24.09 2.79
CA ALA A 272 5.43 22.92 2.17
C ALA A 272 5.61 22.91 0.64
N ALA A 273 5.50 24.07 -0.02
CA ALA A 273 5.72 24.19 -1.47
C ALA A 273 7.20 23.98 -1.85
N LEU A 274 8.15 24.49 -1.07
CA LEU A 274 9.58 24.25 -1.27
C LEU A 274 9.94 22.77 -1.15
N ILE A 275 9.39 22.09 -0.15
CA ILE A 275 9.56 20.64 0.03
C ILE A 275 8.95 19.89 -1.15
N ASN A 276 7.74 20.28 -1.60
CA ASN A 276 7.08 19.65 -2.74
C ASN A 276 7.93 19.74 -4.01
N ASP A 277 8.37 20.96 -4.34
CA ASP A 277 9.19 21.24 -5.51
C ASP A 277 10.54 20.51 -5.46
N TRP A 278 11.17 20.45 -4.28
CA TRP A 278 12.42 19.73 -4.12
C TRP A 278 12.24 18.23 -4.30
N VAL A 279 11.23 17.61 -3.70
CA VAL A 279 10.97 16.16 -3.86
C VAL A 279 10.69 15.86 -5.33
N PHE A 280 9.81 16.62 -5.99
CA PHE A 280 9.48 16.44 -7.40
C PHE A 280 10.69 16.52 -8.34
N ARG A 281 11.65 17.42 -8.06
CA ARG A 281 12.83 17.61 -8.91
C ARG A 281 13.98 16.66 -8.60
N ASN A 282 14.11 16.20 -7.35
CA ASN A 282 15.28 15.46 -6.89
C ASN A 282 15.02 13.96 -6.74
N ILE A 283 13.77 13.51 -6.80
CA ILE A 283 13.43 12.09 -6.77
C ILE A 283 13.03 11.64 -8.18
N LYS A 284 13.78 10.68 -8.71
CA LYS A 284 13.52 10.11 -10.01
C LYS A 284 12.34 9.14 -9.91
N LYS A 285 11.32 9.36 -10.74
CA LYS A 285 10.16 8.47 -10.86
C LYS A 285 10.56 7.18 -11.57
N GLU A 286 10.88 6.18 -10.77
CA GLU A 286 11.12 4.80 -11.17
C GLU A 286 10.48 3.95 -10.10
N GLY A 287 9.71 2.92 -10.46
CA GLY A 287 9.27 2.03 -9.40
C GLY A 287 10.48 1.28 -8.88
N THR A 288 10.69 1.48 -7.60
CA THR A 288 11.69 0.80 -6.82
C THR A 288 10.91 -0.28 -6.12
N ALA A 289 11.26 -1.53 -6.37
CA ALA A 289 10.70 -2.57 -5.55
C ALA A 289 11.41 -2.45 -4.20
N SER A 290 10.84 -1.66 -3.30
CA SER A 290 11.42 -1.36 -2.00
C SER A 290 10.31 -1.05 -1.02
N VAL A 291 10.59 -1.23 0.26
CA VAL A 291 9.75 -0.62 1.29
C VAL A 291 9.87 0.89 1.14
N PRO A 292 8.77 1.67 1.10
CA PRO A 292 8.81 3.11 0.88
C PRO A 292 9.28 3.84 2.16
N ASN A 293 10.53 3.59 2.56
CA ASN A 293 11.17 4.17 3.72
C ASN A 293 11.74 5.55 3.34
N ALA A 294 11.25 6.60 3.98
CA ALA A 294 11.66 7.98 3.67
C ALA A 294 13.18 8.21 3.71
N LEU A 295 13.89 7.57 4.65
CA LEU A 295 15.34 7.74 4.80
C LEU A 295 16.11 7.04 3.67
N ASP A 296 15.63 5.87 3.22
CA ASP A 296 16.17 5.20 2.03
C ASP A 296 15.95 6.07 0.79
N VAL A 297 14.73 6.57 0.58
CA VAL A 297 14.39 7.43 -0.57
C VAL A 297 15.23 8.70 -0.61
N LEU A 298 15.51 9.31 0.56
CA LEU A 298 16.41 10.46 0.67
C LEU A 298 17.82 10.13 0.15
N LYS A 299 18.30 8.89 0.35
CA LYS A 299 19.64 8.44 -0.07
C LYS A 299 19.66 7.95 -1.51
N THR A 300 18.66 7.18 -1.94
CA THR A 300 18.59 6.57 -3.28
C THR A 300 18.19 7.55 -4.36
N ARG A 301 17.42 8.60 -4.02
CA ARG A 301 16.88 9.59 -4.97
C ARG A 301 15.99 8.99 -6.06
N ALA A 302 15.34 7.87 -5.77
CA ALA A 302 14.44 7.19 -6.71
C ALA A 302 13.27 6.53 -5.98
N GLY A 303 12.13 6.44 -6.64
CA GLY A 303 10.93 5.79 -6.13
C GLY A 303 9.65 6.14 -6.89
N ASP A 304 8.55 5.45 -6.59
CA ASP A 304 7.23 5.74 -7.16
C ASP A 304 6.42 6.68 -6.26
N CYS A 305 5.10 6.73 -6.46
CA CYS A 305 4.19 7.55 -5.66
C CYS A 305 4.30 7.31 -4.14
N ASN A 306 4.56 6.07 -3.72
CA ASN A 306 4.67 5.71 -2.30
C ASN A 306 5.94 6.30 -1.69
N GLU A 307 7.09 6.15 -2.35
CA GLU A 307 8.36 6.76 -1.92
C GLU A 307 8.31 8.29 -1.90
N HIS A 308 7.70 8.90 -2.94
CA HIS A 308 7.51 10.35 -2.99
C HIS A 308 6.64 10.85 -1.83
N SER A 309 5.55 10.15 -1.55
CA SER A 309 4.64 10.48 -0.44
C SER A 309 5.29 10.26 0.93
N ALA A 310 6.06 9.18 1.10
CA ALA A 310 6.79 8.88 2.33
C ALA A 310 7.84 9.95 2.65
N LEU A 311 8.69 10.28 1.66
CA LEU A 311 9.75 11.27 1.84
C LEU A 311 9.17 12.66 2.07
N TYR A 312 8.16 13.06 1.29
CA TYR A 312 7.49 14.35 1.50
C TYR A 312 6.91 14.44 2.92
N ALA A 313 6.20 13.41 3.38
CA ALA A 313 5.66 13.38 4.73
C ALA A 313 6.76 13.53 5.79
N ALA A 314 7.89 12.82 5.65
CA ALA A 314 8.97 12.87 6.62
C ALA A 314 9.60 14.27 6.69
N LEU A 315 9.87 14.89 5.54
CA LEU A 315 10.42 16.24 5.44
C LEU A 315 9.45 17.31 5.98
N ALA A 316 8.17 17.24 5.62
CA ALA A 316 7.16 18.20 6.07
C ALA A 316 6.93 18.09 7.59
N ARG A 317 6.85 16.86 8.13
CA ARG A 317 6.74 16.65 9.58
C ARG A 317 7.98 17.14 10.33
N ALA A 318 9.18 16.92 9.79
CA ALA A 318 10.43 17.43 10.35
C ALA A 318 10.49 18.98 10.34
N ALA A 319 9.89 19.61 9.34
CA ALA A 319 9.69 21.07 9.29
C ALA A 319 8.57 21.58 10.23
N GLY A 320 7.92 20.70 10.99
CA GLY A 320 6.85 21.05 11.93
C GLY A 320 5.51 21.36 11.23
N ILE A 321 5.24 20.72 10.10
CA ILE A 321 4.01 20.83 9.32
C ILE A 321 3.20 19.53 9.49
N PRO A 322 1.99 19.57 10.08
CA PRO A 322 1.13 18.40 10.19
C PRO A 322 0.81 17.82 8.82
N THR A 323 1.14 16.54 8.61
CA THR A 323 1.07 15.90 7.30
C THR A 323 0.51 14.49 7.40
N LYS A 324 -0.48 14.18 6.55
CA LYS A 324 -1.06 12.86 6.34
C LYS A 324 -0.50 12.22 5.07
N THR A 325 -0.41 10.89 5.07
CA THR A 325 -0.30 10.10 3.85
C THR A 325 -1.69 9.66 3.43
N VAL A 326 -1.96 9.74 2.13
CA VAL A 326 -3.27 9.45 1.53
C VAL A 326 -3.08 8.49 0.37
N SER A 327 -3.98 7.52 0.27
CA SER A 327 -4.02 6.57 -0.83
C SER A 327 -5.39 6.59 -1.49
N GLY A 328 -5.39 6.52 -2.81
CA GLY A 328 -6.61 6.57 -3.59
C GLY A 328 -6.33 6.37 -5.06
N THR A 329 -6.98 7.15 -5.91
CA THR A 329 -6.78 7.05 -7.36
C THR A 329 -6.62 8.40 -8.03
N ILE A 330 -5.85 8.41 -9.12
CA ILE A 330 -5.70 9.58 -10.00
C ILE A 330 -6.04 9.23 -11.44
N TYR A 331 -6.53 10.21 -12.19
CA TYR A 331 -6.79 10.05 -13.61
C TYR A 331 -5.50 10.19 -14.44
N ILE A 332 -5.21 9.19 -15.26
CA ILE A 332 -4.18 9.22 -16.30
C ILE A 332 -4.75 8.57 -17.57
N ASP A 333 -4.73 9.30 -18.69
CA ASP A 333 -5.04 8.79 -20.04
C ASP A 333 -6.27 7.86 -20.15
N GLY A 334 -7.42 8.32 -19.62
CA GLY A 334 -8.70 7.62 -19.73
C GLY A 334 -8.94 6.55 -18.67
N ARG A 335 -8.08 6.45 -17.66
CA ARG A 335 -8.20 5.48 -16.57
C ARG A 335 -7.82 6.12 -15.24
N PHE A 336 -8.31 5.56 -14.15
CA PHE A 336 -7.91 5.88 -12.80
C PHE A 336 -6.97 4.80 -12.27
N TYR A 337 -5.84 5.20 -11.71
CA TYR A 337 -4.81 4.30 -11.20
C TYR A 337 -4.61 4.53 -9.72
N TYR A 338 -4.23 3.47 -8.99
CA TYR A 338 -3.74 3.62 -7.62
C TYR A 338 -2.67 4.70 -7.55
N HIS A 339 -2.75 5.53 -6.52
CA HIS A 339 -1.77 6.57 -6.25
C HIS A 339 -1.71 6.90 -4.76
N ALA A 340 -0.51 7.31 -4.33
CA ALA A 340 -0.27 7.82 -2.98
C ALA A 340 0.20 9.28 -3.06
N TRP A 341 -0.35 10.13 -2.19
CA TRP A 341 0.00 11.55 -2.05
C TRP A 341 -0.09 11.98 -0.59
N ASN A 342 -0.03 13.27 -0.32
CA ASN A 342 -0.09 13.81 1.04
C ASN A 342 -1.20 14.85 1.21
N GLU A 343 -1.65 15.05 2.43
CA GLU A 343 -2.42 16.25 2.81
C GLU A 343 -1.67 16.97 3.92
N VAL A 344 -1.41 18.26 3.73
CA VAL A 344 -0.71 19.09 4.71
C VAL A 344 -1.62 20.12 5.32
N TYR A 345 -1.47 20.37 6.61
CA TYR A 345 -2.19 21.43 7.29
C TYR A 345 -1.38 22.73 7.23
N ILE A 346 -1.87 23.70 6.48
CA ILE A 346 -1.27 25.05 6.35
C ILE A 346 -2.26 26.14 6.79
N GLY A 347 -3.00 25.85 7.87
CA GLY A 347 -4.20 26.61 8.30
C GLY A 347 -5.51 25.96 7.85
N LYS A 348 -5.43 25.22 6.75
CA LYS A 348 -6.42 24.27 6.24
C LYS A 348 -5.68 23.05 5.68
N TRP A 349 -6.35 21.91 5.59
CA TRP A 349 -5.79 20.75 4.88
C TRP A 349 -5.76 21.04 3.39
N VAL A 350 -4.63 20.75 2.75
CA VAL A 350 -4.40 20.92 1.32
C VAL A 350 -3.71 19.67 0.80
N ALA A 351 -4.25 19.09 -0.27
CA ALA A 351 -3.61 17.96 -0.93
C ALA A 351 -2.32 18.40 -1.65
N VAL A 352 -1.25 17.63 -1.48
CA VAL A 352 0.07 17.84 -2.11
C VAL A 352 0.50 16.54 -2.75
N ASP A 353 0.87 16.60 -4.02
CA ASP A 353 1.39 15.46 -4.77
C ASP A 353 2.78 15.80 -5.30
N SER A 354 3.80 15.29 -4.61
CA SER A 354 5.20 15.46 -4.97
C SER A 354 5.65 14.59 -6.14
N ALA A 355 4.91 13.56 -6.53
CA ALA A 355 5.17 12.80 -7.75
C ALA A 355 4.77 13.61 -9.00
N PHE A 356 3.78 14.50 -8.88
CA PHE A 356 3.36 15.41 -9.96
C PHE A 356 3.78 16.87 -9.75
N GLY A 357 4.40 17.21 -8.61
CA GLY A 357 4.80 18.57 -8.28
C GLY A 357 3.60 19.51 -8.05
N GLN A 358 2.46 18.98 -7.61
CA GLN A 358 1.20 19.72 -7.46
C GLN A 358 0.95 20.11 -6.01
N MET A 359 0.59 21.37 -5.79
CA MET A 359 0.07 21.89 -4.53
C MET A 359 -0.83 23.10 -4.85
N PRO A 360 -2.16 22.99 -4.74
CA PRO A 360 -2.91 21.77 -4.40
C PRO A 360 -2.85 20.72 -5.52
N ALA A 361 -3.05 19.46 -5.17
CA ALA A 361 -3.34 18.40 -6.13
C ALA A 361 -4.70 18.65 -6.82
N ASP A 362 -4.84 18.31 -8.11
CA ASP A 362 -6.07 18.52 -8.88
C ASP A 362 -7.24 17.63 -8.43
N ALA A 363 -8.46 17.98 -8.82
CA ALA A 363 -9.68 17.29 -8.40
C ALA A 363 -9.83 15.85 -8.95
N THR A 364 -8.92 15.38 -9.82
CA THR A 364 -8.89 13.97 -10.25
C THR A 364 -8.25 13.04 -9.22
N HIS A 365 -7.69 13.58 -8.13
CA HIS A 365 -7.26 12.81 -6.97
C HIS A 365 -8.46 12.46 -6.09
N ILE A 366 -8.93 11.22 -6.22
CA ILE A 366 -10.05 10.67 -5.45
C ILE A 366 -9.48 9.91 -4.26
N LYS A 367 -9.71 10.45 -3.05
CA LYS A 367 -9.30 9.81 -1.81
C LYS A 367 -10.15 8.58 -1.54
N LEU A 368 -9.48 7.46 -1.23
CA LEU A 368 -10.13 6.23 -0.77
C LEU A 368 -9.86 5.98 0.72
N ILE A 369 -8.62 6.19 1.15
CA ILE A 369 -8.17 5.93 2.53
C ILE A 369 -7.16 7.00 2.94
N GLU A 370 -7.22 7.45 4.19
CA GLU A 370 -6.16 8.21 4.84
C GLU A 370 -5.56 7.40 5.99
N GLY A 371 -4.27 7.58 6.24
CA GLY A 371 -3.58 6.81 7.28
C GLY A 371 -2.15 6.51 6.91
N ASN A 372 -1.61 5.41 7.40
CA ASN A 372 -0.23 5.02 7.12
C ASN A 372 -0.14 4.33 5.75
N LEU A 373 1.02 4.38 5.11
CA LEU A 373 1.26 3.68 3.83
C LEU A 373 0.98 2.16 3.90
N SER A 374 0.98 1.57 5.10
CA SER A 374 0.60 0.17 5.38
C SER A 374 -0.86 -0.17 5.10
N ASP A 375 -1.74 0.83 4.97
CA ASP A 375 -3.16 0.61 4.72
C ASP A 375 -3.48 0.26 3.24
N THR A 376 -2.45 0.12 2.39
CA THR A 376 -2.58 -0.32 0.97
C THR A 376 -3.29 -1.68 0.83
N SER A 377 -3.15 -2.57 1.81
CA SER A 377 -3.85 -3.87 1.84
C SER A 377 -5.39 -3.71 1.75
N ARG A 378 -5.94 -2.62 2.28
CA ARG A 378 -7.38 -2.34 2.19
C ARG A 378 -7.79 -2.00 0.77
N ILE A 379 -6.95 -1.28 0.02
CA ILE A 379 -7.21 -0.97 -1.40
C ILE A 379 -7.23 -2.27 -2.22
N MET A 380 -6.35 -3.22 -1.88
CA MET A 380 -6.33 -4.53 -2.55
C MET A 380 -7.65 -5.30 -2.44
N LYS A 381 -8.45 -5.07 -1.39
CA LYS A 381 -9.80 -5.66 -1.26
C LYS A 381 -10.78 -5.19 -2.33
N ALA A 382 -10.59 -3.98 -2.84
CA ALA A 382 -11.47 -3.34 -3.80
C ALA A 382 -10.98 -3.50 -5.24
N VAL A 383 -9.80 -4.07 -5.46
CA VAL A 383 -9.26 -4.36 -6.80
C VAL A 383 -10.27 -5.13 -7.65
N GLY A 384 -10.54 -4.63 -8.85
CA GLY A 384 -11.50 -5.21 -9.79
C GLY A 384 -12.98 -5.06 -9.39
N LYS A 385 -13.29 -4.47 -8.23
CA LYS A 385 -14.66 -4.21 -7.76
C LYS A 385 -15.08 -2.75 -7.91
N ILE A 386 -14.11 -1.82 -7.89
CA ILE A 386 -14.41 -0.38 -7.99
C ILE A 386 -14.94 -0.06 -9.39
N ASN A 387 -16.10 0.59 -9.42
CA ASN A 387 -16.62 1.22 -10.63
C ASN A 387 -16.67 2.73 -10.40
N LEU A 388 -16.24 3.49 -11.40
CA LEU A 388 -16.18 4.95 -11.33
C LEU A 388 -16.70 5.56 -12.63
N SER A 389 -17.67 6.46 -12.53
CA SER A 389 -18.24 7.19 -13.67
C SER A 389 -18.22 8.69 -13.40
N ILE A 390 -17.47 9.45 -14.18
CA ILE A 390 -17.44 10.91 -14.12
C ILE A 390 -18.79 11.45 -14.64
N LEU A 391 -19.41 12.30 -13.84
CA LEU A 391 -20.64 13.02 -14.17
C LEU A 391 -20.34 14.45 -14.65
N GLU A 392 -19.35 15.11 -14.04
CA GLU A 392 -18.95 16.49 -14.34
C GLU A 392 -17.48 16.70 -13.97
N ALA A 393 -16.75 17.48 -14.77
CA ALA A 393 -15.38 17.89 -14.47
C ALA A 393 -15.09 19.27 -15.07
N SER A 394 -14.38 20.14 -14.34
CA SER A 394 -14.00 21.49 -14.79
C SER A 394 -12.71 22.02 -14.20
#